data_AF-A0A0B7J3E7-F1
#
_entry.id   AF-A0A0B7J3E7-F1
#
_cell.length_a   1.000
_cell.length_b   1.000
_cell.length_c   1.000
_cell.angle_alpha   90.00
_cell.angle_beta   90.00
_cell.angle_gamma   90.00
#
_symmetry.space_group_name_H-M   'P 1'
#
loop_
_entity.id
_entity.type
_entity.pdbx_description
1 polymer ?
#
loop_
_entity_poly.entity_id
_entity_poly.type
_entity_poly.pdbx_seq_one_letter_code
_entity_poly.pdbx_strand_id
1 'polypeptide(L)' 'MYFLSIIGVDIDNWLVSYNNARPHSGKHCFGKTPMQSFTDSLYIAKDKNIGNIERISDNLMIAHQAV' A
#
# COMPACT_ATOMS: atom_id res chain seq x y z
N MET A 1 -32.43 11.02 -7.13
CA MET A 1 -31.79 9.88 -7.82
C MET A 1 -30.62 10.31 -8.71
N TYR A 2 -30.73 11.33 -9.57
CA TYR A 2 -29.58 11.80 -10.39
C TYR A 2 -28.47 12.53 -9.62
N PHE A 3 -28.82 13.28 -8.56
CA PHE A 3 -27.86 14.06 -7.77
C PHE A 3 -26.79 13.20 -7.06
N LEU A 4 -27.19 12.04 -6.53
CA LEU A 4 -26.27 11.09 -5.89
C LEU A 4 -25.26 10.49 -6.89
N SER A 5 -25.68 10.28 -8.14
CA SER A 5 -24.81 9.74 -9.19
C SER A 5 -23.73 10.73 -9.61
N ILE A 6 -24.05 12.02 -9.67
CA ILE A 6 -23.09 13.08 -10.07
C ILE A 6 -22.03 13.25 -8.97
N ILE A 7 -22.45 13.30 -7.71
CA ILE A 7 -21.53 13.38 -6.57
C ILE A 7 -20.59 12.18 -6.52
N GLY A 8 -21.09 10.97 -6.82
CA GLY A 8 -20.24 9.78 -6.90
C GLY A 8 -19.13 9.94 -7.94
N VAL A 9 -19.49 10.37 -9.16
CA VAL A 9 -18.52 10.59 -10.25
C VAL A 9 -17.49 11.67 -9.90
N ASP A 10 -17.93 12.77 -9.29
CA ASP A 10 -17.02 13.85 -8.89
C ASP A 10 -16.05 13.39 -7.79
N ILE A 11 -16.52 12.58 -6.84
CA ILE A 11 -15.68 11.98 -5.79
C ILE A 11 -14.67 11.01 -6.39
N ASP A 12 -15.09 10.15 -7.32
CA ASP A 12 -14.20 9.18 -7.97
C ASP A 12 -13.07 9.90 -8.74
N ASN A 13 -13.43 10.93 -9.51
CA ASN A 13 -12.48 11.77 -10.24
C ASN A 13 -11.52 12.50 -9.28
N TRP A 14 -12.04 13.03 -8.18
CA TRP A 14 -11.22 13.67 -7.15
C TRP A 14 -10.24 12.68 -6.52
N LEU A 15 -10.67 11.45 -6.23
CA LEU A 15 -9.84 10.42 -5.63
C LEU A 15 -8.68 10.03 -6.56
N VAL A 16 -8.96 9.83 -7.85
CA VAL A 16 -7.93 9.54 -8.86
C VAL A 16 -6.90 10.67 -8.95
N SER A 17 -7.37 11.92 -9.01
CA SER A 17 -6.52 13.11 -9.07
C SER A 17 -5.65 13.25 -7.82
N TYR A 18 -6.22 13.11 -6.63
CA TYR A 18 -5.49 13.17 -5.38
C TYR A 18 -4.39 12.11 -5.32
N ASN A 19 -4.74 10.87 -5.66
CA ASN A 19 -3.85 9.71 -5.55
C ASN A 19 -2.69 9.74 -6.55
N ASN A 20 -2.88 10.31 -7.74
CA ASN A 20 -1.92 10.21 -8.84
C ASN A 20 -1.29 11.53 -9.30
N ALA A 21 -1.92 12.68 -9.05
CA ALA A 21 -1.48 13.97 -9.61
C ALA A 21 -0.91 14.93 -8.57
N ARG A 22 -1.13 14.71 -7.27
CA ARG A 22 -0.58 15.57 -6.21
C ARG A 22 0.62 14.94 -5.50
N PRO A 23 1.84 15.44 -5.77
CA PRO A 23 2.98 15.27 -4.87
C PRO A 23 2.68 15.81 -3.47
N HIS A 24 3.06 15.07 -2.43
CA HIS A 24 3.03 15.59 -1.06
C HIS A 24 4.33 16.33 -0.71
N SER A 25 4.20 17.49 -0.08
CA SER A 25 5.30 18.39 0.31
C SER A 25 5.85 18.11 1.72
N GLY A 26 5.91 16.84 2.12
CA GLY A 26 6.53 16.42 3.38
C GLY A 26 8.01 16.07 3.22
N LYS A 27 8.82 16.31 4.27
CA LYS A 27 10.26 15.96 4.30
C LYS A 27 10.55 14.52 3.86
N HIS A 28 9.65 13.60 4.19
CA HIS A 28 9.76 12.18 3.89
C HIS A 28 8.86 11.72 2.73
N CYS A 29 8.15 12.66 2.09
CA CYS A 29 7.30 12.37 0.94
C CYS A 29 8.08 12.45 -0.37
N PHE A 30 9.26 13.10 -0.38
CA PHE A 30 10.18 13.16 -1.52
C PHE A 30 9.55 13.61 -2.85
N GLY A 31 8.49 14.43 -2.78
CA GLY A 31 7.74 14.85 -3.96
C GLY A 31 7.00 13.72 -4.68
N LYS A 32 6.84 12.55 -4.04
CA LYS A 32 6.07 11.44 -4.56
C LYS A 32 4.58 11.67 -4.34
N THR A 33 3.78 11.13 -5.25
CA THR A 33 2.32 11.04 -5.10
C THR A 33 1.96 9.96 -4.08
N PRO A 34 0.71 9.96 -3.55
CA PRO A 34 0.20 8.87 -2.73
C PRO A 34 0.44 7.50 -3.36
N MET A 35 0.11 7.33 -4.64
CA MET A 35 0.24 6.02 -5.30
C MET A 35 1.67 5.58 -5.55
N GLN A 36 2.57 6.51 -5.85
CA GLN A 36 4.00 6.19 -5.92
C GLN A 36 4.51 5.73 -4.55
N SER A 37 4.17 6.47 -3.48
CA SER A 37 4.58 6.11 -2.11
C SER A 37 4.03 4.75 -1.68
N PHE A 38 2.77 4.46 -2.02
CA PHE A 38 2.13 3.18 -1.76
C PHE A 38 2.86 2.03 -2.47
N THR A 39 3.06 2.17 -3.78
CA THR A 39 3.75 1.17 -4.61
C THR A 39 5.17 0.90 -4.11
N ASP A 40 5.92 1.96 -3.84
CA ASP A 40 7.29 1.88 -3.36
C ASP A 40 7.40 1.17 -2.00
N SER A 41 6.35 1.24 -1.18
CA SER A 41 6.33 0.63 0.16
C SER A 41 5.80 -0.81 0.16
N LEU A 42 5.32 -1.34 -0.98
CA LEU A 42 4.71 -2.68 -1.03
C LEU A 42 5.66 -3.79 -0.60
N TYR A 43 6.95 -3.69 -0.95
CA TYR A 43 7.93 -4.70 -0.55
C TYR A 43 8.10 -4.73 0.97
N ILE A 44 8.06 -3.57 1.63
CA ILE A 44 8.16 -3.45 3.09
C ILE A 44 6.95 -4.13 3.75
N ALA A 45 5.76 -3.88 3.23
CA ALA A 45 4.54 -4.50 3.75
C ALA A 45 4.56 -6.03 3.59
N LYS A 46 5.12 -6.55 2.47
CA LYS A 46 5.27 -7.99 2.24
C LYS A 46 6.30 -8.63 3.16
N ASP A 47 7.45 -7.97 3.34
CA ASP A 47 8.57 -8.41 4.17
C ASP A 47 8.21 -8.38 5.66
N LYS A 48 7.51 -7.33 6.10
CA LYS A 48 7.08 -7.14 7.50
C LYS A 48 5.71 -7.73 7.81
N ASN A 49 5.19 -8.62 6.96
CA ASN A 49 3.94 -9.29 7.22
C ASN A 49 4.14 -10.36 8.32
N ILE A 50 3.52 -10.16 9.49
CA ILE A 50 3.71 -11.01 10.67
C ILE A 50 3.42 -12.50 10.36
N GLY A 51 2.31 -12.78 9.66
CA GLY A 51 1.97 -14.17 9.29
C GLY A 51 2.99 -14.82 8.34
N ASN A 52 3.60 -14.05 7.44
CA ASN A 52 4.71 -14.55 6.62
C ASN A 52 5.96 -14.84 7.45
N ILE A 53 6.28 -13.97 8.41
CA ILE A 53 7.45 -14.11 9.28
C ILE A 53 7.31 -15.36 10.16
N GLU A 54 6.15 -15.54 10.79
CA GLU A 54 5.83 -16.72 11.60
C GLU A 54 5.96 -18.01 10.79
N ARG A 55 5.36 -18.07 9.60
CA ARG A 55 5.48 -19.22 8.70
C ARG A 55 6.93 -19.51 8.28
N ILE A 56 7.73 -18.49 7.99
CA ILE A 56 9.15 -18.68 7.64
C ILE A 56 9.93 -19.24 8.84
N SER A 57 9.67 -18.71 10.04
CA SER A 57 10.25 -19.22 11.28
C SER A 57 9.91 -20.70 11.47
N ASP A 58 8.63 -21.07 11.38
CA ASP A 58 8.18 -22.45 11.55
C ASP A 58 8.84 -23.41 10.55
N ASN A 59 8.91 -23.00 9.27
CA ASN A 59 9.59 -23.79 8.24
C ASN A 59 11.08 -24.00 8.54
N LEU A 60 11.76 -22.98 9.07
CA LEU A 60 13.18 -23.08 9.44
C LEU A 60 13.39 -24.00 10.64
N MET A 61 12.49 -23.94 11.62
CA MET A 61 12.51 -24.83 12.79
C MET A 61 12.28 -26.28 12.37
N ILE A 62 11.31 -26.55 11.49
CA ILE A 62 11.04 -27.89 10.94
C ILE A 62 12.27 -28.40 10.18
N ALA A 63 12.88 -27.57 9.34
CA ALA A 63 14.07 -27.96 8.57
C ALA A 63 15.27 -28.28 9.46
N HIS A 64 15.48 -27.54 10.56
CA HIS A 64 16.55 -27.84 11.53
C HIS A 64 16.30 -29.11 12.32
N GLN A 65 15.03 -29.49 12.57
CA GLN A 65 14.67 -30.71 13.29
C GLN A 65 14.72 -31.96 12.40
N ALA A 66 14.71 -31.78 11.08
CA ALA A 66 14.73 -32.87 10.09
C ALA A 66 16.15 -33.30 9.65
N VAL A 67 17.20 -32.67 10.20
CA VAL A 67 18.63 -33.00 10.01
C VAL A 67 19.17 -33.63 11.28
#